data_AF-A0A520IM74-F1
#
_entry.id   AF-A0A520IM74-F1
#
_cell.length_a   1.000
_cell.length_b   1.000
_cell.length_c   1.000
_cell.angle_alpha   90.00
_cell.angle_beta   90.00
_cell.angle_gamma   90.00
#
_symmetry.space_group_name_H-M   'P 1'
#
loop_
_entity.id
_entity.type
_entity.pdbx_description
1 polymer ?
#
loop_
_entity_poly.entity_id
_entity_poly.type
_entity_poly.pdbx_seq_one_letter_code
_entity_poly.pdbx_strand_id
1 'polypeptide(L)'
;RAVDDGWTVEAGGRQQLPQQSVSKLWVAMTVMDLRDQGKIRLDEPIVVRPQDLTLFHQPIAMLVKGDGYRTTVGELLTRALTHSDNTANDRLLTRVGGPSAVRSMIARKQLGAIRFGPGERLLQSGTAGLVWQPSYAVNGGFMTARNRLSPAVREAALNAYVRNPPDGAAPIAIADAIARLAKGDLLSETSTKILLDTMGRSVTGRARLRAALPGGWEIAHKTGTGQDLGRRNAGFNDVGLLTAPDGRRYGIAVMIGDTIRPMPERQKLIQAAAAAVANYASTTRPRG
;
A
#
# COMPACT_ATOMS: atom_id res chain seq x y z
N ARG A 1 -15.99 -2.39 6.65
CA ARG A 1 -17.08 -1.49 6.23
C ARG A 1 -17.87 -2.19 5.14
N ALA A 2 -19.14 -2.51 5.38
CA ALA A 2 -20.01 -3.01 4.31
C ALA A 2 -20.29 -1.86 3.35
N VAL A 3 -19.96 -2.07 2.08
CA VAL A 3 -20.12 -1.04 1.06
C VAL A 3 -21.61 -0.79 0.84
N ASP A 4 -22.36 -1.87 0.63
CA ASP A 4 -23.75 -1.78 0.19
C ASP A 4 -24.72 -1.56 1.36
N ASP A 5 -24.41 -2.05 2.57
CA ASP A 5 -25.27 -1.96 3.76
C ASP A 5 -24.93 -0.78 4.70
N GLY A 6 -23.80 -0.09 4.48
CA GLY A 6 -23.41 1.12 5.21
C GLY A 6 -22.86 0.95 6.64
N TRP A 7 -22.93 -0.23 7.24
CA TRP A 7 -22.39 -0.47 8.59
C TRP A 7 -20.87 -0.65 8.63
N THR A 8 -20.26 -0.42 9.79
CA THR A 8 -18.82 -0.59 10.01
C THR A 8 -18.53 -1.24 11.37
N VAL A 9 -17.55 -2.14 11.41
CA VAL A 9 -16.99 -2.75 12.61
C VAL A 9 -15.51 -2.36 12.68
N GLU A 10 -15.02 -2.04 13.88
CA GLU A 10 -13.64 -1.63 14.10
C GLU A 10 -13.08 -2.14 15.44
N ALA A 11 -11.77 -2.36 15.49
CA ALA A 11 -11.01 -2.61 16.71
C ALA A 11 -9.68 -1.88 16.59
N GLY A 12 -9.47 -0.84 17.40
CA GLY A 12 -8.32 0.05 17.28
C GLY A 12 -8.24 0.79 15.94
N GLY A 13 -9.34 0.87 15.20
CA GLY A 13 -9.37 1.35 13.81
C GLY A 13 -9.07 2.84 13.66
N ARG A 14 -9.05 3.59 14.76
CA ARG A 14 -8.72 5.03 14.80
C ARG A 14 -7.25 5.34 15.08
N GLN A 15 -6.44 4.33 15.43
CA GLN A 15 -5.02 4.52 15.70
C GLN A 15 -4.23 4.83 14.43
N GLN A 16 -3.28 5.77 14.50
CA GLN A 16 -2.37 6.04 13.39
C GLN A 16 -1.28 4.98 13.32
N LEU A 17 -1.33 4.13 12.29
CA LEU A 17 -0.40 3.02 12.12
C LEU A 17 0.47 3.20 10.87
N PRO A 18 1.74 2.76 10.89
CA PRO A 18 2.61 2.67 9.72
C PRO A 18 1.91 2.01 8.52
N GLN A 19 1.81 2.70 7.39
CA GLN A 19 1.17 2.15 6.19
C GLN A 19 2.11 1.24 5.40
N GLN A 20 3.39 1.62 5.31
CA GLN A 20 4.34 0.97 4.42
C GLN A 20 3.80 0.99 2.98
N SER A 21 3.98 -0.09 2.21
CA SER A 21 3.50 -0.19 0.84
C SER A 21 1.98 -0.10 0.64
N VAL A 22 1.15 -0.04 1.69
CA VAL A 22 -0.26 0.36 1.55
C VAL A 22 -0.37 1.77 0.98
N SER A 23 0.56 2.67 1.32
CA SER A 23 0.58 4.06 0.83
C SER A 23 0.65 4.19 -0.70
N LYS A 24 1.12 3.15 -1.41
CA LYS A 24 1.14 3.10 -2.88
C LYS A 24 -0.26 3.19 -3.49
N LEU A 25 -1.30 2.81 -2.73
CA LEU A 25 -2.70 3.00 -3.11
C LEU A 25 -3.03 4.49 -3.35
N TRP A 26 -2.49 5.40 -2.54
CA TRP A 26 -2.76 6.83 -2.66
C TRP A 26 -2.01 7.47 -3.83
N VAL A 27 -0.81 6.96 -4.14
CA VAL A 27 -0.09 7.33 -5.37
C VAL A 27 -0.89 6.90 -6.59
N ALA A 28 -1.33 5.63 -6.62
CA ALA A 28 -2.16 5.09 -7.70
C ALA A 28 -3.50 5.84 -7.87
N MET A 29 -4.19 6.15 -6.77
CA MET A 29 -5.42 6.94 -6.80
C MET A 29 -5.17 8.36 -7.29
N THR A 30 -4.01 8.96 -6.99
CA THR A 30 -3.62 10.28 -7.53
C THR A 30 -3.34 10.21 -9.03
N VAL A 31 -2.69 9.15 -9.53
CA VAL A 31 -2.51 8.92 -10.97
C VAL A 31 -3.87 8.87 -11.67
N MET A 32 -4.83 8.15 -11.09
CA MET A 32 -6.19 8.04 -11.62
C MET A 32 -6.99 9.35 -11.53
N ASP A 33 -6.89 10.09 -10.43
CA ASP A 33 -7.54 11.40 -10.28
C ASP A 33 -7.03 12.39 -11.34
N LEU A 34 -5.73 12.36 -11.63
CA LEU A 34 -5.13 13.17 -12.69
C LEU A 34 -5.49 12.68 -14.09
N ARG A 35 -5.69 11.37 -14.28
CA ARG A 35 -6.23 10.80 -15.53
C ARG A 35 -7.64 11.31 -15.79
N ASP A 36 -8.51 11.28 -14.79
CA ASP A 36 -9.88 11.77 -14.89
C ASP A 36 -9.93 13.28 -15.22
N GLN A 37 -8.91 14.03 -14.81
CA GLN A 37 -8.72 15.45 -15.15
C GLN A 37 -8.04 15.67 -16.53
N GLY A 38 -7.73 14.62 -17.28
CA GLY A 38 -7.04 14.71 -18.58
C GLY A 38 -5.56 15.10 -18.48
N LYS A 39 -4.94 15.07 -17.29
CA LYS A 39 -3.55 15.51 -17.04
C LYS A 39 -2.50 14.39 -17.15
N ILE A 40 -2.94 13.14 -17.13
CA ILE A 40 -2.10 11.95 -17.27
C ILE A 40 -2.80 10.98 -18.23
N ARG A 41 -2.01 10.36 -19.12
CA ARG A 41 -2.46 9.18 -19.88
C ARG A 41 -1.68 7.95 -19.44
N LEU A 42 -2.33 6.80 -19.40
CA LEU A 42 -1.68 5.55 -18.97
C LEU A 42 -0.68 5.03 -20.02
N ASP A 43 -0.86 5.39 -21.29
CA ASP A 43 0.04 5.07 -22.39
C ASP A 43 1.22 6.05 -22.53
N GLU A 44 1.27 7.09 -21.67
CA GLU A 44 2.35 8.07 -21.69
C GLU A 44 3.70 7.38 -21.44
N PRO A 45 4.69 7.56 -22.34
CA PRO A 45 5.98 6.89 -22.24
C PRO A 45 6.80 7.46 -21.08
N ILE A 46 7.43 6.56 -20.32
CA ILE A 46 8.38 6.88 -19.25
C ILE A 46 9.64 6.04 -19.42
N VAL A 47 10.80 6.65 -19.16
CA VAL A 47 12.07 5.93 -19.04
C VAL A 47 12.47 5.88 -17.57
N VAL A 48 12.63 4.68 -17.03
CA VAL A 48 13.21 4.45 -15.70
C VAL A 48 14.72 4.29 -15.86
N ARG A 49 15.49 5.17 -15.25
CA ARG A 49 16.96 5.19 -15.36
C ARG A 49 17.62 4.66 -14.08
N PRO A 50 18.91 4.31 -14.10
CA PRO A 50 19.63 3.84 -12.91
C PRO A 50 19.50 4.78 -11.70
N GLN A 51 19.52 6.10 -11.91
CA GLN A 51 19.34 7.08 -10.84
C GLN A 51 17.91 7.14 -10.25
N ASP A 52 16.94 6.51 -10.90
CA ASP A 52 15.57 6.38 -10.40
C ASP A 52 15.40 5.19 -9.45
N LEU A 53 16.37 4.28 -9.37
CA LEU A 53 16.33 3.15 -8.44
C LEU A 53 16.25 3.64 -6.99
N THR A 54 15.59 2.85 -6.15
CA THR A 54 15.27 3.24 -4.76
C THR A 54 15.70 2.14 -3.79
N LEU A 55 15.05 2.05 -2.63
CA LEU A 55 15.36 1.09 -1.58
C LEU A 55 14.46 -0.15 -1.61
N PHE A 56 15.02 -1.26 -1.12
CA PHE A 56 14.32 -2.52 -0.87
C PHE A 56 13.67 -3.17 -2.10
N HIS A 57 12.34 -3.37 -2.07
CA HIS A 57 11.66 -4.25 -3.01
C HIS A 57 11.40 -3.56 -4.36
N GLN A 58 12.30 -3.76 -5.31
CA GLN A 58 12.27 -3.15 -6.65
C GLN A 58 12.53 -4.18 -7.78
N PRO A 59 11.65 -5.17 -8.01
CA PRO A 59 11.79 -6.13 -9.10
C PRO A 59 12.12 -5.52 -10.47
N ILE A 60 11.68 -4.30 -10.78
CA ILE A 60 11.96 -3.58 -12.02
C ILE A 60 13.46 -3.28 -12.23
N ALA A 61 14.28 -3.29 -11.16
CA ALA A 61 15.70 -2.93 -11.26
C ALA A 61 16.47 -3.81 -12.26
N MET A 62 16.12 -5.10 -12.39
CA MET A 62 16.76 -6.00 -13.36
C MET A 62 16.49 -5.65 -14.84
N LEU A 63 15.44 -4.84 -15.08
CA LEU A 63 15.05 -4.38 -16.42
C LEU A 63 15.74 -3.06 -16.80
N VAL A 64 16.25 -2.32 -15.81
CA VAL A 64 16.94 -1.04 -16.01
C VAL A 64 18.38 -1.33 -16.44
N LYS A 65 18.63 -1.28 -17.75
CA LYS A 65 19.94 -1.53 -18.38
C LYS A 65 20.33 -0.35 -19.28
N GLY A 66 21.63 -0.14 -19.49
CA GLY A 66 22.15 0.90 -20.38
C GLY A 66 21.55 2.28 -20.09
N ASP A 67 20.91 2.85 -21.11
CA ASP A 67 20.22 4.14 -21.12
C ASP A 67 18.84 4.15 -20.43
N GLY A 68 18.36 3.00 -19.94
CA GLY A 68 17.20 2.86 -19.07
C GLY A 68 16.16 1.86 -19.57
N TYR A 69 15.15 1.60 -18.74
CA TYR A 69 13.98 0.79 -19.09
C TYR A 69 12.84 1.67 -19.61
N ARG A 70 12.49 1.51 -20.89
CA ARG A 70 11.35 2.19 -21.53
C ARG A 70 10.06 1.45 -21.20
N THR A 71 9.06 2.19 -20.73
CA THR A 71 7.78 1.67 -20.23
C THR A 71 6.73 2.79 -20.29
N THR A 72 5.56 2.61 -19.67
CA THR A 72 4.49 3.62 -19.60
C THR A 72 4.01 3.87 -18.17
N VAL A 73 3.25 4.94 -17.96
CA VAL A 73 2.57 5.21 -16.67
C VAL A 73 1.74 4.00 -16.22
N GLY A 74 0.97 3.39 -17.12
CA GLY A 74 0.09 2.25 -16.81
C GLY A 74 0.85 0.98 -16.44
N GLU A 75 1.99 0.72 -17.08
CA GLU A 75 2.86 -0.40 -16.73
C GLU A 75 3.52 -0.20 -15.36
N LEU A 76 3.99 1.02 -15.07
CA LEU A 76 4.52 1.35 -13.74
C LEU A 76 3.46 1.23 -12.65
N LEU A 77 2.23 1.70 -12.91
CA LEU A 77 1.09 1.54 -12.00
C LEU A 77 0.82 0.06 -11.72
N THR A 78 0.80 -0.76 -12.77
CA THR A 78 0.60 -2.20 -12.65
C THR A 78 1.68 -2.80 -11.75
N ARG A 79 2.96 -2.54 -12.03
CA ARG A 79 4.08 -3.05 -11.22
C ARG A 79 4.01 -2.60 -9.75
N ALA A 80 3.70 -1.33 -9.52
CA ALA A 80 3.60 -0.76 -8.17
C ALA A 80 2.49 -1.40 -7.33
N LEU A 81 1.38 -1.82 -7.95
CA LEU A 81 0.24 -2.42 -7.26
C LEU A 81 0.32 -3.96 -7.20
N THR A 82 0.77 -4.61 -8.27
CA THR A 82 0.74 -6.07 -8.34
C THR A 82 1.96 -6.73 -7.70
N HIS A 83 3.14 -6.13 -7.88
CA HIS A 83 4.41 -6.59 -7.30
C HIS A 83 4.87 -5.72 -6.13
N SER A 84 4.15 -4.66 -5.79
CA SER A 84 4.58 -3.72 -4.74
C SER A 84 5.93 -3.06 -5.02
N ASP A 85 6.28 -2.87 -6.29
CA ASP A 85 7.57 -2.35 -6.72
C ASP A 85 7.78 -0.89 -6.25
N ASN A 86 8.85 -0.67 -5.49
CA ASN A 86 9.19 0.62 -4.91
C ASN A 86 9.66 1.64 -5.95
N THR A 87 10.48 1.24 -6.92
CA THR A 87 10.97 2.14 -7.97
C THR A 87 9.83 2.57 -8.88
N ALA A 88 8.97 1.64 -9.27
CA ALA A 88 7.79 1.97 -10.07
C ALA A 88 6.90 2.97 -9.34
N ASN A 89 6.67 2.78 -8.04
CA ASN A 89 5.91 3.73 -7.22
C ASN A 89 6.59 5.10 -7.11
N ASP A 90 7.90 5.17 -6.86
CA ASP A 90 8.63 6.45 -6.75
C ASP A 90 8.62 7.23 -8.08
N ARG A 91 8.68 6.52 -9.21
CA ARG A 91 8.52 7.13 -10.55
C ARG A 91 7.12 7.70 -10.75
N LEU A 92 6.08 6.98 -10.35
CA LEU A 92 4.69 7.50 -10.37
C LEU A 92 4.54 8.69 -9.42
N LEU A 93 5.11 8.61 -8.21
CA LEU A 93 5.09 9.69 -7.23
C LEU A 93 5.70 10.96 -7.80
N THR A 94 6.84 10.84 -8.49
CA THR A 94 7.45 11.95 -9.21
C THR A 94 6.52 12.48 -10.30
N ARG A 95 5.93 11.58 -11.10
CA ARG A 95 5.07 11.96 -12.22
C ARG A 95 3.80 12.70 -11.78
N VAL A 96 3.24 12.38 -10.61
CA VAL A 96 2.04 13.08 -10.11
C VAL A 96 2.33 14.42 -9.43
N GLY A 97 3.60 14.82 -9.27
CA GLY A 97 3.99 16.06 -8.60
C GLY A 97 4.47 15.88 -7.16
N GLY A 98 4.88 14.66 -6.78
CA GLY A 98 5.49 14.35 -5.50
C GLY A 98 4.50 14.20 -4.34
N PRO A 99 5.00 14.09 -3.09
CA PRO A 99 4.19 13.89 -1.90
C PRO A 99 3.09 14.93 -1.70
N SER A 100 3.35 16.19 -2.08
CA SER A 100 2.38 17.28 -1.96
C SER A 100 1.14 17.04 -2.82
N ALA A 101 1.30 16.52 -4.04
CA ALA A 101 0.16 16.21 -4.89
C ALA A 101 -0.73 15.10 -4.31
N VAL A 102 -0.12 14.08 -3.71
CA VAL A 102 -0.85 12.98 -3.03
C VAL A 102 -1.58 13.50 -1.79
N ARG A 103 -0.94 14.34 -0.98
CA ARG A 103 -1.59 14.98 0.18
C ARG A 103 -2.75 15.88 -0.24
N SER A 104 -2.59 16.65 -1.31
CA SER A 104 -3.66 17.47 -1.87
C SER A 104 -4.82 16.62 -2.37
N MET A 105 -4.56 15.49 -3.03
CA MET A 105 -5.60 14.55 -3.44
C MET A 105 -6.36 14.00 -2.21
N ILE A 106 -5.63 13.51 -1.20
CA ILE A 106 -6.21 13.01 0.06
C ILE A 106 -7.11 14.05 0.72
N ALA A 107 -6.66 15.30 0.80
CA ALA A 107 -7.41 16.41 1.38
C ALA A 107 -8.66 16.74 0.56
N ARG A 108 -8.53 16.93 -0.76
CA ARG A 108 -9.65 17.26 -1.67
C ARG A 108 -10.73 16.18 -1.66
N LYS A 109 -10.33 14.91 -1.64
CA LYS A 109 -11.26 13.76 -1.60
C LYS A 109 -11.75 13.45 -0.19
N GLN A 110 -11.30 14.20 0.83
CA GLN A 110 -11.71 14.04 2.23
C GLN A 110 -11.52 12.60 2.73
N LEU A 111 -10.33 12.02 2.54
CA LEU A 111 -10.06 10.62 2.92
C LEU A 111 -9.75 10.44 4.42
N GLY A 112 -10.10 11.43 5.24
CA GLY A 112 -10.00 11.37 6.70
C GLY A 112 -8.58 11.22 7.21
N ALA A 113 -8.39 10.31 8.18
CA ALA A 113 -7.17 10.16 8.94
C ALA A 113 -6.09 9.32 8.21
N ILE A 114 -5.83 9.67 6.95
CA ILE A 114 -4.76 9.11 6.11
C ILE A 114 -3.70 10.19 5.89
N ARG A 115 -2.46 9.91 6.28
CA ARG A 115 -1.29 10.75 5.98
C ARG A 115 -0.51 10.14 4.83
N PHE A 116 0.35 10.95 4.22
CA PHE A 116 1.29 10.48 3.21
C PHE A 116 2.69 10.98 3.52
N GLY A 117 3.64 10.05 3.57
CA GLY A 117 5.04 10.31 3.91
C GLY A 117 5.80 11.04 2.82
N PRO A 118 7.12 11.23 3.01
CA PRO A 118 7.98 11.97 2.08
C PRO A 118 8.41 11.18 0.83
N GLY A 119 7.91 9.94 0.62
CA GLY A 119 8.37 9.01 -0.42
C GLY A 119 9.30 7.92 0.13
N GLU A 120 9.54 6.87 -0.66
CA GLU A 120 10.19 5.64 -0.16
C GLU A 120 11.63 5.90 0.33
N ARG A 121 12.42 6.64 -0.45
CA ARG A 121 13.84 6.95 -0.14
C ARG A 121 14.02 7.57 1.24
N LEU A 122 13.28 8.64 1.51
CA LEU A 122 13.38 9.43 2.74
C LEU A 122 12.76 8.68 3.91
N LEU A 123 11.59 8.05 3.69
CA LEU A 123 10.92 7.28 4.73
C LEU A 123 11.79 6.11 5.21
N GLN A 124 12.26 5.29 4.28
CA GLN A 124 13.00 4.07 4.62
C GLN A 124 14.38 4.35 5.21
N SER A 125 15.06 5.39 4.74
CA SER A 125 16.33 5.84 5.34
C SER A 125 16.11 6.39 6.74
N GLY A 126 15.11 7.26 6.93
CA GLY A 126 14.79 7.85 8.23
C GLY A 126 14.39 6.79 9.26
N THR A 127 13.50 5.86 8.90
CA THR A 127 13.12 4.71 9.74
C THR A 127 14.33 3.85 10.09
N ALA A 128 15.37 3.86 9.25
CA ALA A 128 16.60 3.15 9.49
C ALA A 128 17.64 3.90 10.32
N GLY A 129 17.42 5.18 10.65
CA GLY A 129 18.41 6.04 11.30
C GLY A 129 19.46 6.62 10.33
N LEU A 130 19.15 6.65 9.04
CA LEU A 130 20.03 7.15 7.97
C LEU A 130 19.43 8.40 7.32
N VAL A 131 20.31 9.30 6.88
CA VAL A 131 19.96 10.35 5.91
C VAL A 131 20.14 9.78 4.51
N TRP A 132 19.12 9.90 3.66
CA TRP A 132 19.17 9.35 2.30
C TRP A 132 20.38 9.84 1.50
N GLN A 133 21.01 8.91 0.76
CA GLN A 133 22.04 9.22 -0.23
C GLN A 133 21.82 8.36 -1.49
N PRO A 134 22.08 8.87 -2.70
CA PRO A 134 21.93 8.10 -3.94
C PRO A 134 22.72 6.78 -3.98
N SER A 135 23.88 6.74 -3.32
CA SER A 135 24.72 5.53 -3.19
C SER A 135 24.01 4.37 -2.49
N TYR A 136 22.93 4.63 -1.76
CA TYR A 136 22.18 3.59 -1.06
C TYR A 136 21.35 2.70 -1.99
N ALA A 137 20.98 3.19 -3.17
CA ALA A 137 20.19 2.43 -4.16
C ALA A 137 20.99 1.33 -4.87
N VAL A 138 22.33 1.39 -4.81
CA VAL A 138 23.23 0.56 -5.63
C VAL A 138 24.10 -0.32 -4.76
N ASN A 139 24.44 -1.52 -5.26
CA ASN A 139 25.45 -2.42 -4.70
C ASN A 139 25.33 -2.67 -3.18
N GLY A 140 24.10 -2.74 -2.66
CA GLY A 140 23.85 -2.95 -1.23
C GLY A 140 24.25 -1.78 -0.32
N GLY A 141 24.50 -0.59 -0.87
CA GLY A 141 24.98 0.58 -0.13
C GLY A 141 24.11 0.94 1.07
N PHE A 142 22.79 0.81 0.96
CA PHE A 142 21.87 0.99 2.08
C PHE A 142 22.18 0.04 3.23
N MET A 143 22.32 -1.26 2.94
CA MET A 143 22.56 -2.30 3.95
C MET A 143 23.92 -2.09 4.62
N THR A 144 24.95 -1.76 3.84
CA THR A 144 26.28 -1.43 4.35
C THR A 144 26.24 -0.23 5.29
N ALA A 145 25.59 0.87 4.90
CA ALA A 145 25.46 2.06 5.74
C ALA A 145 24.66 1.74 7.02
N ARG A 146 23.55 1.01 6.88
CA ARG A 146 22.67 0.62 7.97
C ARG A 146 23.35 -0.25 9.02
N ASN A 147 24.17 -1.20 8.59
CA ASN A 147 24.89 -2.13 9.47
C ASN A 147 26.02 -1.46 10.25
N ARG A 148 26.46 -0.25 9.86
CA ARG A 148 27.45 0.55 10.61
C ARG A 148 26.82 1.35 11.76
N LEU A 149 25.49 1.48 11.79
CA LEU A 149 24.80 2.17 12.88
C LEU A 149 24.78 1.33 14.14
N SER A 150 24.92 1.98 15.30
CA SER A 150 24.75 1.29 16.59
C SER A 150 23.30 0.81 16.77
N PRO A 151 23.08 -0.27 17.55
CA PRO A 151 21.74 -0.73 17.89
C PRO A 151 20.85 0.38 18.48
N ALA A 152 21.41 1.25 19.32
CA ALA A 152 20.69 2.37 19.93
C ALA A 152 20.15 3.38 18.90
N VAL A 153 20.94 3.71 17.86
CA VAL A 153 20.49 4.61 16.79
C VAL A 153 19.35 3.97 15.98
N ARG A 154 19.50 2.69 15.65
CA ARG A 154 18.48 1.90 14.92
C ARG A 154 17.17 1.83 15.69
N GLU A 155 17.25 1.57 16.98
CA GLU A 155 16.10 1.48 17.87
C GLU A 155 15.41 2.84 18.07
N ALA A 156 16.18 3.90 18.32
CA ALA A 156 15.65 5.24 18.46
C ALA A 156 14.89 5.69 17.19
N ALA A 157 15.46 5.44 16.02
CA ALA A 157 14.83 5.77 14.73
C ALA A 157 13.53 4.98 14.51
N LEU A 158 13.53 3.67 14.75
CA LEU A 158 12.34 2.85 14.62
C LEU A 158 11.25 3.24 15.63
N ASN A 159 11.63 3.56 16.87
CA ASN A 159 10.72 4.06 17.91
C ASN A 159 10.09 5.41 17.54
N ALA A 160 10.86 6.32 16.94
CA ALA A 160 10.33 7.58 16.44
C ALA A 160 9.32 7.34 15.31
N TYR A 161 9.66 6.47 14.36
CA TYR A 161 8.79 6.12 13.23
C TYR A 161 7.47 5.50 13.67
N VAL A 162 7.51 4.45 14.49
CA VAL A 162 6.29 3.73 14.92
C VAL A 162 5.36 4.63 15.75
N ARG A 163 5.92 5.49 16.60
CA ARG A 163 5.15 6.36 17.50
C ARG A 163 4.41 7.48 16.77
N ASN A 164 4.99 8.03 15.71
CA ASN A 164 4.36 9.06 14.89
C ASN A 164 4.74 8.89 13.42
N PRO A 165 4.14 7.90 12.74
CA PRO A 165 4.50 7.61 11.36
C PRO A 165 4.12 8.79 10.46
N PRO A 166 5.06 9.34 9.67
CA PRO A 166 4.76 10.41 8.71
C PRO A 166 3.86 9.91 7.56
N ASP A 167 3.86 8.60 7.30
CA ASP A 167 2.92 7.88 6.45
C ASP A 167 1.83 7.18 7.27
N GLY A 168 1.49 7.66 8.47
CA GLY A 168 0.46 7.04 9.30
C GLY A 168 -0.93 7.04 8.66
N ALA A 169 -1.72 5.99 8.89
CA ALA A 169 -3.15 6.02 8.62
C ALA A 169 -3.95 5.23 9.64
N ALA A 170 -5.19 5.66 9.85
CA ALA A 170 -6.17 4.94 10.62
C ALA A 170 -6.81 3.82 9.76
N PRO A 171 -6.83 2.55 10.21
CA PRO A 171 -7.46 1.46 9.46
C PRO A 171 -8.90 1.77 9.03
N ILE A 172 -9.67 2.45 9.87
CA ILE A 172 -11.06 2.86 9.58
C ILE A 172 -11.13 3.78 8.35
N ALA A 173 -10.17 4.71 8.21
CA ALA A 173 -10.13 5.66 7.11
C ALA A 173 -9.74 4.97 5.79
N ILE A 174 -8.84 3.98 5.85
CA ILE A 174 -8.50 3.16 4.69
C ILE A 174 -9.70 2.33 4.23
N ALA A 175 -10.39 1.66 5.15
CA ALA A 175 -11.58 0.87 4.83
C ALA A 175 -12.71 1.75 4.25
N ASP A 176 -12.88 2.98 4.75
CA ASP A 176 -13.81 3.95 4.18
C ASP A 176 -13.40 4.40 2.77
N ALA A 177 -12.14 4.77 2.55
CA ALA A 177 -11.65 5.16 1.23
C ALA A 177 -11.82 4.04 0.18
N ILE A 178 -11.58 2.78 0.56
CA ILE A 178 -11.81 1.62 -0.31
C ILE A 178 -13.31 1.44 -0.61
N ALA A 179 -14.18 1.58 0.39
CA ALA A 179 -15.62 1.47 0.19
C ALA A 179 -16.15 2.58 -0.74
N ARG A 180 -15.69 3.81 -0.55
CA ARG A 180 -16.03 4.97 -1.39
C ARG A 180 -15.49 4.83 -2.81
N LEU A 181 -14.27 4.28 -2.97
CA LEU A 181 -13.75 3.92 -4.29
C LEU A 181 -14.68 2.93 -4.98
N ALA A 182 -15.08 1.86 -4.31
CA ALA A 182 -15.97 0.84 -4.87
C ALA A 182 -17.36 1.40 -5.22
N LYS A 183 -17.85 2.42 -4.52
CA LYS A 183 -19.11 3.12 -4.85
C LYS A 183 -19.01 4.05 -6.06
N GLY A 184 -17.80 4.38 -6.52
CA GLY A 184 -17.59 5.38 -7.56
C GLY A 184 -17.53 6.82 -7.04
N ASP A 185 -17.43 7.02 -5.72
CA ASP A 185 -17.45 8.35 -5.10
C ASP A 185 -16.12 9.12 -5.31
N LEU A 186 -15.05 8.42 -5.68
CA LEU A 186 -13.69 8.98 -5.67
C LEU A 186 -13.09 9.23 -7.05
N LEU A 187 -13.43 8.39 -8.04
CA LEU A 187 -12.85 8.36 -9.38
C LEU A 187 -13.94 8.03 -10.40
N SER A 188 -13.70 8.32 -11.68
CA SER A 188 -14.57 7.87 -12.76
C SER A 188 -14.73 6.35 -12.76
N GLU A 189 -15.82 5.84 -13.35
CA GLU A 189 -16.08 4.40 -13.44
C GLU A 189 -14.90 3.64 -14.07
N THR A 190 -14.39 4.12 -15.19
CA THR A 190 -13.24 3.53 -15.90
C THR A 190 -11.97 3.53 -15.04
N SER A 191 -11.66 4.64 -14.37
CA SER A 191 -10.47 4.73 -13.52
C SER A 191 -10.59 3.88 -12.24
N THR A 192 -11.80 3.80 -11.67
CA THR A 192 -12.13 2.91 -10.55
C THR A 192 -11.92 1.45 -10.93
N LYS A 193 -12.46 1.04 -12.08
CA LYS A 193 -12.30 -0.33 -12.60
C LYS A 193 -10.84 -0.69 -12.82
N ILE A 194 -10.08 0.16 -13.51
CA ILE A 194 -8.65 -0.07 -13.75
C ILE A 194 -7.89 -0.25 -12.44
N LEU A 195 -8.16 0.60 -11.44
CA LEU A 195 -7.48 0.54 -10.14
C LEU A 195 -7.81 -0.75 -9.39
N LEU A 196 -9.09 -1.10 -9.25
CA LEU A 196 -9.53 -2.31 -8.56
C LEU A 196 -9.08 -3.59 -9.27
N ASP A 197 -9.21 -3.67 -10.59
CA ASP A 197 -8.73 -4.81 -11.39
C ASP A 197 -7.21 -5.00 -11.25
N THR A 198 -6.45 -3.91 -11.18
CA THR A 198 -5.01 -3.96 -10.98
C THR A 198 -4.66 -4.42 -9.56
N MET A 199 -5.37 -3.96 -8.54
CA MET A 199 -5.24 -4.46 -7.17
C MET A 199 -5.63 -5.94 -7.06
N GLY A 200 -6.61 -6.40 -7.83
CA GLY A 200 -7.05 -7.80 -7.87
C GLY A 200 -5.99 -8.78 -8.36
N ARG A 201 -5.15 -8.30 -9.29
CA ARG A 201 -4.00 -9.04 -9.85
C ARG A 201 -2.76 -9.03 -8.95
N SER A 202 -2.84 -8.52 -7.73
CA SER A 202 -1.70 -8.52 -6.81
C SER A 202 -1.26 -9.93 -6.44
N VAL A 203 0.05 -10.18 -6.54
CA VAL A 203 0.68 -11.47 -6.21
C VAL A 203 1.27 -11.49 -4.80
N THR A 204 1.25 -10.34 -4.12
CA THR A 204 1.80 -10.18 -2.76
C THR A 204 0.84 -10.72 -1.70
N GLY A 205 1.35 -11.05 -0.51
CA GLY A 205 0.49 -11.40 0.63
C GLY A 205 -0.37 -12.65 0.45
N ARG A 206 0.10 -13.66 -0.28
CA ARG A 206 -0.66 -14.92 -0.50
C ARG A 206 -1.22 -15.54 0.78
N ALA A 207 -0.46 -15.43 1.88
CA ALA A 207 -0.83 -15.90 3.22
C ALA A 207 -1.50 -14.83 4.11
N ARG A 208 -2.10 -13.78 3.53
CA ARG A 208 -2.80 -12.70 4.26
C ARG A 208 -4.32 -12.78 4.04
N LEU A 209 -5.00 -11.70 3.64
CA LEU A 209 -6.46 -11.69 3.50
C LEU A 209 -6.94 -12.81 2.56
N ARG A 210 -6.27 -12.93 1.40
CA ARG A 210 -6.60 -13.90 0.35
C ARG A 210 -6.65 -15.35 0.85
N ALA A 211 -5.79 -15.74 1.80
CA ALA A 211 -5.68 -17.12 2.26
C ALA A 211 -6.92 -17.62 3.01
N ALA A 212 -7.76 -16.69 3.50
CA ALA A 212 -8.92 -17.01 4.32
C ALA A 212 -10.25 -16.80 3.60
N LEU A 213 -10.22 -16.46 2.30
CA LEU A 213 -11.43 -16.28 1.50
C LEU A 213 -11.88 -17.63 0.91
N PRO A 214 -13.16 -18.02 1.08
CA PRO A 214 -13.72 -19.18 0.41
C PRO A 214 -13.71 -19.06 -1.12
N GLY A 215 -13.92 -20.19 -1.80
CA GLY A 215 -14.09 -20.20 -3.26
C GLY A 215 -15.22 -19.27 -3.73
N GLY A 216 -15.01 -18.60 -4.86
CA GLY A 216 -15.95 -17.64 -5.46
C GLY A 216 -15.85 -16.21 -4.93
N TRP A 217 -15.05 -15.96 -3.88
CA TRP A 217 -14.76 -14.59 -3.45
C TRP A 217 -13.71 -13.94 -4.35
N GLU A 218 -13.91 -12.66 -4.64
CA GLU A 218 -12.91 -11.82 -5.27
C GLU A 218 -12.27 -10.88 -4.25
N ILE A 219 -11.01 -10.52 -4.52
CA ILE A 219 -10.25 -9.60 -3.67
C ILE A 219 -9.42 -8.66 -4.53
N ALA A 220 -9.56 -7.36 -4.29
CA ALA A 220 -8.69 -6.31 -4.78
C ALA A 220 -7.94 -5.69 -3.59
N HIS A 221 -6.65 -5.97 -3.45
CA HIS A 221 -5.92 -5.63 -2.22
C HIS A 221 -4.54 -5.02 -2.44
N LYS A 222 -4.02 -4.39 -1.38
CA LYS A 222 -2.66 -3.90 -1.28
C LYS A 222 -2.06 -4.26 0.08
N THR A 223 -0.88 -4.86 0.02
CA THR A 223 -0.08 -5.21 1.19
C THR A 223 0.87 -4.08 1.60
N GLY A 224 1.22 -4.05 2.89
CA GLY A 224 2.33 -3.27 3.45
C GLY A 224 3.20 -4.16 4.36
N THR A 225 4.51 -4.03 4.27
CA THR A 225 5.46 -4.72 5.17
C THR A 225 6.62 -3.77 5.47
N GLY A 226 6.87 -3.53 6.76
CA GLY A 226 7.92 -2.64 7.24
C GLY A 226 9.21 -3.36 7.55
N GLN A 227 10.21 -2.57 7.94
CA GLN A 227 11.52 -3.08 8.31
C GLN A 227 11.46 -3.90 9.60
N ASP A 228 12.34 -4.91 9.66
CA ASP A 228 12.62 -5.65 10.88
C ASP A 228 13.81 -5.03 11.64
N LEU A 229 13.71 -5.06 12.98
CA LEU A 229 14.82 -4.82 13.91
C LEU A 229 14.81 -5.94 14.95
N GLY A 230 15.72 -6.90 14.80
CA GLY A 230 15.66 -8.16 15.54
C GLY A 230 14.34 -8.87 15.26
N ARG A 231 13.55 -9.14 16.32
CA ARG A 231 12.22 -9.79 16.22
C ARG A 231 11.08 -8.82 15.93
N ARG A 232 11.32 -7.51 16.07
CA ARG A 232 10.31 -6.46 15.95
C ARG A 232 10.11 -6.08 14.49
N ASN A 233 8.87 -5.86 14.08
CA ASN A 233 8.48 -5.42 12.74
C ASN A 233 7.59 -4.18 12.81
N ALA A 234 7.92 -3.15 12.02
CA ALA A 234 7.21 -1.87 11.98
C ALA A 234 6.19 -1.77 10.83
N GLY A 235 5.21 -2.68 10.81
CA GLY A 235 4.11 -2.66 9.86
C GLY A 235 3.94 -3.99 9.13
N PHE A 236 2.83 -4.69 9.36
CA PHE A 236 2.45 -5.89 8.63
C PHE A 236 0.96 -5.83 8.29
N ASN A 237 0.65 -5.32 7.09
CA ASN A 237 -0.67 -4.81 6.75
C ASN A 237 -1.24 -5.47 5.49
N ASP A 238 -2.56 -5.62 5.42
CA ASP A 238 -3.26 -5.94 4.18
C ASP A 238 -4.62 -5.27 4.18
N VAL A 239 -4.92 -4.56 3.10
CA VAL A 239 -6.13 -3.75 2.96
C VAL A 239 -6.71 -3.97 1.57
N GLY A 240 -8.03 -3.97 1.44
CA GLY A 240 -8.63 -4.25 0.14
C GLY A 240 -10.15 -4.20 0.13
N LEU A 241 -10.69 -4.41 -1.06
CA LEU A 241 -12.08 -4.68 -1.31
C LEU A 241 -12.26 -6.20 -1.41
N LEU A 242 -13.20 -6.73 -0.64
CA LEU A 242 -13.67 -8.11 -0.75
C LEU A 242 -15.03 -8.10 -1.45
N THR A 243 -15.22 -8.94 -2.45
CA THR A 243 -16.52 -9.11 -3.13
C THR A 243 -16.98 -10.55 -2.93
N ALA A 244 -18.14 -10.70 -2.32
CA ALA A 244 -18.79 -11.99 -2.10
C ALA A 244 -19.39 -12.53 -3.42
N PRO A 245 -19.63 -13.86 -3.54
CA PRO A 245 -20.22 -14.45 -4.74
C PRO A 245 -21.61 -13.90 -5.12
N ASP A 246 -22.33 -13.31 -4.18
CA ASP A 246 -23.64 -12.68 -4.39
C ASP A 246 -23.55 -11.18 -4.72
N GLY A 247 -22.33 -10.66 -4.93
CA GLY A 247 -22.08 -9.27 -5.31
C GLY A 247 -21.94 -8.29 -4.16
N ARG A 248 -22.18 -8.70 -2.90
CA ARG A 248 -21.96 -7.82 -1.74
C ARG A 248 -20.48 -7.50 -1.56
N ARG A 249 -20.17 -6.24 -1.23
CA ARG A 249 -18.80 -5.74 -1.15
C ARG A 249 -18.45 -5.24 0.23
N TYR A 250 -17.19 -5.43 0.61
CA TYR A 250 -16.67 -5.05 1.92
C TYR A 250 -15.29 -4.39 1.79
N GLY A 251 -15.20 -3.12 2.21
CA GLY A 251 -13.91 -2.48 2.45
C GLY A 251 -13.30 -2.99 3.76
N ILE A 252 -12.11 -3.57 3.69
CA ILE A 252 -11.39 -4.12 4.84
C ILE A 252 -9.98 -3.52 4.93
N ALA A 253 -9.53 -3.23 6.15
CA ALA A 253 -8.16 -2.83 6.42
C ALA A 253 -7.68 -3.47 7.71
N VAL A 254 -6.70 -4.37 7.62
CA VAL A 254 -6.05 -4.97 8.78
C VAL A 254 -4.61 -4.48 8.81
N MET A 255 -4.25 -3.77 9.87
CA MET A 255 -2.93 -3.18 10.04
C MET A 255 -2.33 -3.62 11.36
N ILE A 256 -1.07 -4.04 11.33
CA ILE A 256 -0.28 -4.41 12.51
C ILE A 256 0.90 -3.45 12.54
N GLY A 257 0.77 -2.33 13.25
CA GLY A 257 1.74 -1.23 13.17
C GLY A 257 3.09 -1.53 13.81
N ASP A 258 3.10 -2.30 14.90
CA ASP A 258 4.32 -2.69 15.63
C ASP A 258 4.10 -4.02 16.34
N THR A 259 5.03 -4.97 16.17
CA THR A 259 4.89 -6.29 16.79
C THR A 259 6.20 -7.05 16.87
N ILE A 260 6.34 -7.85 17.92
CA ILE A 260 7.39 -8.88 18.07
C ILE A 260 6.88 -10.30 17.80
N ARG A 261 5.58 -10.45 17.49
CA ARG A 261 4.97 -11.76 17.24
C ARG A 261 5.58 -12.37 15.96
N PRO A 262 5.78 -13.69 15.87
CA PRO A 262 6.24 -14.35 14.65
C PRO A 262 5.31 -14.10 13.45
N MET A 263 5.87 -14.14 12.24
CA MET A 263 5.11 -13.92 11.00
C MET A 263 3.85 -14.80 10.86
N PRO A 264 3.85 -16.11 11.21
CA PRO A 264 2.64 -16.93 11.14
C PRO A 264 1.49 -16.41 12.01
N GLU A 265 1.76 -15.85 13.19
CA GLU A 265 0.71 -15.28 14.04
C GLU A 265 0.15 -13.98 13.44
N ARG A 266 0.99 -13.15 12.83
CA ARG A 266 0.57 -11.93 12.11
C ARG A 266 -0.35 -12.28 10.95
N GLN A 267 -0.01 -13.32 10.19
CA GLN A 267 -0.81 -13.84 9.09
C GLN A 267 -2.17 -14.36 9.58
N LYS A 268 -2.18 -15.16 10.66
CA LYS A 268 -3.42 -15.67 11.27
C LYS A 268 -4.36 -14.54 11.70
N LEU A 269 -3.85 -13.44 12.25
CA LEU A 269 -4.69 -12.29 12.62
C LEU A 269 -5.40 -11.70 11.39
N ILE A 270 -4.66 -11.46 10.30
CA ILE A 270 -5.23 -10.91 9.05
C ILE A 270 -6.24 -11.89 8.44
N GLN A 271 -5.91 -13.17 8.42
CA GLN A 271 -6.79 -14.23 7.94
C GLN A 271 -8.09 -14.32 8.74
N ALA A 272 -8.02 -14.25 10.07
CA ALA A 272 -9.19 -14.29 10.94
C ALA A 272 -10.19 -13.15 10.65
N ALA A 273 -9.68 -11.94 10.37
CA ALA A 273 -10.53 -10.82 9.99
C ALA A 273 -11.24 -11.05 8.65
N ALA A 274 -10.54 -11.56 7.63
CA ALA A 274 -11.15 -11.90 6.34
C ALA A 274 -12.18 -13.04 6.47
N ALA A 275 -11.85 -14.10 7.23
CA ALA A 275 -12.76 -15.21 7.50
C ALA A 275 -14.03 -14.76 8.21
N ALA A 276 -13.92 -13.83 9.17
CA ALA A 276 -15.09 -13.29 9.87
C ALA A 276 -16.06 -12.57 8.91
N VAL A 277 -15.54 -11.78 7.96
CA VAL A 277 -16.36 -11.14 6.92
C VAL A 277 -17.01 -12.18 6.02
N ALA A 278 -16.24 -13.19 5.58
CA ALA A 278 -16.75 -14.22 4.71
C ALA A 278 -17.87 -15.05 5.38
N ASN A 279 -17.66 -15.45 6.63
CA ASN A 279 -18.64 -16.19 7.42
C ASN A 279 -19.93 -15.38 7.62
N TYR A 280 -19.81 -14.10 7.97
CA TYR A 280 -20.98 -13.21 8.09
C TYR A 280 -21.79 -13.19 6.80
N ALA A 281 -21.15 -12.92 5.66
CA ALA A 281 -21.83 -12.87 4.38
C ALA A 281 -22.52 -14.21 4.04
N SER A 282 -21.87 -15.36 4.29
CA SER A 282 -22.50 -16.66 4.09
C SER A 282 -23.75 -16.88 4.96
N THR A 283 -23.74 -16.43 6.21
CA THR A 283 -24.88 -16.62 7.14
C THR A 283 -26.06 -15.71 6.84
N THR A 284 -25.84 -14.53 6.26
CA THR A 284 -26.91 -13.56 5.97
C THR A 284 -27.34 -13.57 4.51
N ARG A 285 -26.93 -14.58 3.73
CA ARG A 285 -27.40 -14.76 2.36
C ARG A 285 -28.91 -15.05 2.40
N PRO A 286 -29.77 -14.34 1.64
CA PRO A 286 -31.17 -14.69 1.54
C PRO A 286 -31.28 -16.17 1.10
N ARG A 287 -32.05 -16.97 1.83
CA ARG A 287 -32.41 -18.31 1.34
C ARG A 287 -33.32 -18.08 0.13
N GLY A 288 -32.78 -18.31 -1.06
CA GLY A 288 -33.58 -18.46 -2.28
C GLY A 288 -34.42 -19.71 -2.20
#